data_AF-A0A7I7Q9J0-F1
#
_entry.id   AF-A0A7I7Q9J0-F1
#
_cell.length_a   1.000
_cell.length_b   1.000
_cell.length_c   1.000
_cell.angle_alpha   90.00
_cell.angle_beta   90.00
_cell.angle_gamma   90.00
#
_symmetry.space_group_name_H-M   'P 1'
#
loop_
_entity.id
_entity.type
_entity.pdbx_description
1 polymer ?
#
loop_
_entity_poly.entity_id
_entity_poly.type
_entity_poly.pdbx_seq_one_letter_code
_entity_poly.pdbx_strand_id
1 'polypeptide(L)'
;MAPTSFFQLDDAGNRQPTHFNGLPVEFVAEAITTLGAQVTDGFETYHVMNPHDDDGIGPDQYVDWVIEAGYPIERVDDFGEWFQRLETGLRALTEPQRQHSLLEMVLQRDSNELKAPPPPRERTPSTDRFRAAVQQAQIGPTNDIPHVTAPIIIQYITNLQQLGLL
;
A
#
# COMPACT_ATOMS: atom_id res chain seq x y z
N MET A 1 -16.62 2.88 -0.67
CA MET A 1 -16.84 1.44 -0.92
C MET A 1 -15.54 0.78 -1.34
N ALA A 2 -15.37 -0.50 -1.04
CA ALA A 2 -14.22 -1.34 -1.38
C ALA A 2 -14.72 -2.75 -1.73
N PRO A 3 -13.98 -3.59 -2.48
CA PRO A 3 -14.38 -4.96 -2.71
C PRO A 3 -14.16 -5.78 -1.43
N THR A 4 -14.79 -6.96 -1.31
CA THR A 4 -14.48 -7.87 -0.19
C THR A 4 -13.01 -8.27 -0.18
N SER A 5 -12.38 -8.43 -1.34
CA SER A 5 -10.91 -8.47 -1.49
C SER A 5 -10.47 -7.79 -2.78
N PHE A 6 -9.30 -7.15 -2.77
CA PHE A 6 -8.66 -6.68 -4.01
C PHE A 6 -8.05 -7.82 -4.84
N PHE A 7 -7.97 -9.04 -4.29
CA PHE A 7 -7.41 -10.22 -4.94
C PHE A 7 -8.39 -11.40 -4.91
N GLN A 8 -8.07 -12.45 -5.66
CA GLN A 8 -8.83 -13.70 -5.63
C GLN A 8 -8.83 -14.30 -4.22
N LEU A 9 -10.00 -14.74 -3.76
CA LEU A 9 -10.14 -15.48 -2.51
C LEU A 9 -9.57 -16.90 -2.67
N ASP A 10 -9.26 -17.56 -1.56
CA ASP A 10 -8.90 -18.97 -1.56
C ASP A 10 -10.11 -19.90 -1.83
N ASP A 11 -9.86 -21.21 -1.94
CA ASP A 11 -10.90 -22.22 -2.18
C ASP A 11 -11.97 -22.28 -1.08
N ALA A 12 -11.68 -21.76 0.11
CA ALA A 12 -12.60 -21.67 1.24
C ALA A 12 -13.32 -20.31 1.32
N GLY A 13 -13.07 -19.40 0.37
CA GLY A 13 -13.67 -18.07 0.31
C GLY A 13 -13.02 -17.04 1.24
N ASN A 14 -11.83 -17.31 1.78
CA ASN A 14 -11.10 -16.37 2.63
C ASN A 14 -10.18 -15.47 1.81
N ARG A 15 -9.87 -14.29 2.36
CA ARG A 15 -8.82 -13.43 1.82
C ARG A 15 -7.47 -14.14 1.92
N GLN A 16 -6.71 -14.05 0.85
CA GLN A 16 -5.33 -14.54 0.86
C GLN A 16 -4.41 -13.46 1.46
N PRO A 17 -3.41 -13.83 2.29
CA PRO A 17 -2.42 -12.89 2.77
C PRO A 17 -1.72 -12.20 1.59
N THR A 18 -1.59 -10.88 1.67
CA THR A 18 -0.85 -10.10 0.67
C THR A 18 0.03 -9.10 1.37
N HIS A 19 1.13 -8.74 0.71
CA HIS A 19 2.07 -7.75 1.19
C HIS A 19 2.14 -6.59 0.20
N PHE A 20 2.07 -5.37 0.72
CA PHE A 20 2.33 -4.17 -0.06
C PHE A 20 3.72 -3.62 0.27
N ASN A 21 4.60 -3.67 -0.71
CA ASN A 21 5.97 -3.17 -0.57
C ASN A 21 6.01 -1.63 -0.55
N GLY A 22 5.84 -1.07 0.64
CA GLY A 22 5.95 0.36 0.91
C GLY A 22 6.67 0.63 2.22
N LEU A 23 7.45 1.71 2.24
CA LEU A 23 8.15 2.19 3.44
C LEU A 23 7.76 3.65 3.72
N PRO A 24 7.65 4.05 5.01
CA PRO A 24 7.44 5.44 5.38
C PRO A 24 8.57 6.33 4.88
N VAL A 25 8.23 7.52 4.38
CA VAL A 25 9.21 8.43 3.77
C VAL A 25 10.26 8.91 4.77
N GLU A 26 9.89 9.11 6.04
CA GLU A 26 10.83 9.52 7.07
C GLU A 26 11.91 8.46 7.31
N PHE A 27 11.54 7.19 7.36
CA PHE A 27 12.47 6.07 7.50
C PHE A 27 13.42 5.98 6.28
N VAL A 28 12.87 6.10 5.07
CA VAL A 28 13.68 6.07 3.84
C VAL A 28 14.70 7.21 3.83
N ALA A 29 14.30 8.42 4.22
CA ALA A 29 15.19 9.59 4.27
C ALA A 29 16.30 9.44 5.32
N GLU A 30 15.96 8.93 6.52
CA GLU A 30 16.92 8.61 7.57
C GLU A 30 17.91 7.54 7.11
N ALA A 31 17.42 6.48 6.47
CA ALA A 31 18.24 5.39 5.94
C ALA A 31 19.24 5.87 4.88
N ILE A 32 18.77 6.65 3.90
CA ILE A 32 19.63 7.20 2.85
C ILE A 32 20.72 8.09 3.44
N THR A 33 20.34 8.96 4.38
CA THR A 33 21.26 9.94 4.96
C THR A 33 22.31 9.25 5.84
N THR A 34 21.89 8.34 6.72
CA THR A 34 22.76 7.64 7.66
C THR A 34 23.68 6.66 6.94
N LEU A 35 23.16 5.82 6.05
CA LEU A 35 23.97 4.82 5.34
C LEU A 35 24.85 5.48 4.27
N GLY A 36 24.33 6.48 3.55
CA GLY A 36 25.09 7.20 2.53
C GLY A 36 26.30 7.94 3.10
N ALA A 37 26.22 8.46 4.33
CA ALA A 37 27.34 9.13 4.99
C ALA A 37 28.46 8.18 5.44
N GLN A 38 28.17 6.88 5.59
CA GLN A 38 29.15 5.88 6.03
C GLN A 38 30.02 5.35 4.87
N VAL A 39 29.60 5.55 3.62
CA VAL A 39 30.35 5.12 2.44
C VAL A 39 31.49 6.11 2.18
N THR A 40 32.68 5.82 2.72
CA THR A 40 33.87 6.68 2.56
C THR A 40 34.82 6.23 1.44
N ASP A 41 34.69 4.98 0.99
CA ASP A 41 35.43 4.41 -0.14
C ASP A 41 34.60 3.30 -0.80
N GLY A 42 34.83 3.03 -2.08
CA GLY A 42 34.12 2.01 -2.85
C GLY A 42 32.70 2.38 -3.30
N PHE A 43 31.86 1.35 -3.52
CA PHE A 43 30.49 1.49 -4.01
C PHE A 43 29.57 0.47 -3.33
N GLU A 44 28.43 0.95 -2.85
CA GLU A 44 27.41 0.11 -2.21
C GLU A 44 26.06 0.28 -2.89
N THR A 45 25.25 -0.78 -2.86
CA THR A 45 23.91 -0.78 -3.44
C THR A 45 22.97 -1.45 -2.46
N TYR A 46 21.85 -0.78 -2.22
CA TYR A 46 20.82 -1.20 -1.28
C TYR A 46 19.47 -1.25 -1.99
N HIS A 47 18.73 -2.34 -1.80
CA HIS A 47 17.32 -2.42 -2.20
C HIS A 47 16.47 -1.90 -1.05
N VAL A 48 16.06 -0.62 -1.14
CA VAL A 48 15.20 0.03 -0.13
C VAL A 48 13.75 -0.41 -0.34
N MET A 49 13.43 -1.57 0.19
CA MET A 49 12.14 -2.25 0.05
C MET A 49 11.69 -2.78 1.41
N ASN A 50 10.38 -2.92 1.60
CA ASN A 50 9.80 -3.61 2.73
C ASN A 50 9.82 -5.13 2.44
N PRO A 51 10.54 -5.95 3.25
CA PRO A 51 10.70 -7.38 2.96
C PRO A 51 9.76 -8.30 3.74
N HIS A 52 8.82 -7.75 4.52
CA HIS A 52 7.99 -8.53 5.43
C HIS A 52 6.89 -9.29 4.68
N ASP A 53 7.23 -10.43 4.08
CA ASP A 53 6.31 -11.22 3.25
C ASP A 53 5.28 -12.04 4.04
N ASP A 54 5.44 -12.14 5.36
CA ASP A 54 4.58 -12.90 6.28
C ASP A 54 3.64 -12.02 7.13
N ASP A 55 3.68 -10.69 6.96
CA ASP A 55 2.91 -9.77 7.80
C ASP A 55 1.42 -9.67 7.42
N GLY A 56 1.05 -10.10 6.20
CA GLY A 56 -0.32 -10.03 5.70
C GLY A 56 -0.84 -8.61 5.50
N ILE A 57 0.05 -7.61 5.43
CA ILE A 57 -0.30 -6.20 5.33
C ILE A 57 -0.37 -5.79 3.86
N GLY A 58 -1.59 -5.80 3.34
CA GLY A 58 -1.91 -5.37 1.97
C GLY A 58 -3.11 -4.43 1.88
N PRO A 59 -3.58 -4.12 0.65
CA PRO A 59 -4.71 -3.23 0.41
C PRO A 59 -5.99 -3.59 1.17
N ASP A 60 -6.25 -4.88 1.39
CA ASP A 60 -7.41 -5.33 2.17
C ASP A 60 -7.32 -4.91 3.63
N GLN A 61 -6.15 -5.09 4.25
CA GLN A 61 -5.88 -4.67 5.63
C GLN A 61 -5.91 -3.15 5.76
N TYR A 62 -5.45 -2.41 4.74
CA TYR A 62 -5.55 -0.96 4.72
C TYR A 62 -7.00 -0.49 4.80
N VAL A 63 -7.89 -1.08 4.00
CA VAL A 63 -9.31 -0.74 4.05
C VAL A 63 -9.93 -1.13 5.40
N ASP A 64 -9.52 -2.26 5.99
CA ASP A 64 -10.00 -2.65 7.33
C ASP A 64 -9.64 -1.58 8.37
N TRP A 65 -8.40 -1.09 8.38
CA TRP A 65 -7.99 -0.01 9.29
C TRP A 65 -8.78 1.29 9.07
N VAL A 66 -9.13 1.61 7.83
CA VAL A 66 -9.95 2.79 7.52
C VAL A 66 -11.38 2.63 8.06
N ILE A 67 -11.97 1.44 7.93
CA ILE A 67 -13.30 1.12 8.49
C ILE A 67 -13.25 1.15 10.02
N GLU A 68 -12.24 0.54 10.62
CA GLU A 68 -12.02 0.51 12.08
C GLU A 68 -11.85 1.91 12.67
N ALA A 69 -11.24 2.83 11.92
CA ALA A 69 -11.12 4.24 12.29
C ALA A 69 -12.44 5.03 12.16
N GLY A 70 -13.54 4.40 11.72
CA GLY A 70 -14.87 4.98 11.65
C GLY A 70 -15.23 5.65 10.32
N TYR A 71 -14.40 5.52 9.29
CA TYR A 71 -14.72 6.06 7.96
C TYR A 71 -15.73 5.17 7.23
N PRO A 72 -16.73 5.75 6.53
CA PRO A 72 -17.83 4.99 5.94
C PRO A 72 -17.41 4.32 4.62
N ILE A 73 -16.74 3.16 4.72
CA ILE A 73 -16.44 2.30 3.57
C ILE A 73 -17.26 1.02 3.66
N GLU A 74 -18.24 0.89 2.77
CA GLU A 74 -18.97 -0.36 2.55
C GLU A 74 -18.14 -1.37 1.75
N ARG A 75 -18.16 -2.64 2.14
CA ARG A 75 -17.58 -3.75 1.36
C ARG A 75 -18.64 -4.32 0.41
N VAL A 76 -18.25 -4.56 -0.84
CA VAL A 76 -19.09 -5.16 -1.89
C VAL A 76 -18.48 -6.51 -2.27
N ASP A 77 -19.28 -7.57 -2.16
CA ASP A 77 -18.79 -8.95 -2.32
C ASP A 77 -18.35 -9.27 -3.75
N ASP A 78 -19.14 -8.88 -4.75
CA ASP A 78 -18.79 -9.08 -6.16
C ASP A 78 -17.80 -8.01 -6.62
N PHE A 79 -16.61 -8.45 -7.06
CA PHE A 79 -15.56 -7.55 -7.52
C PHE A 79 -15.97 -6.75 -8.76
N GLY A 80 -16.72 -7.36 -9.68
CA GLY A 80 -17.15 -6.70 -10.91
C GLY A 80 -18.19 -5.62 -10.64
N GLU A 81 -19.15 -5.90 -9.76
CA GLU A 81 -20.11 -4.95 -9.25
C GLU A 81 -19.43 -3.80 -8.52
N TRP A 82 -18.48 -4.10 -7.62
CA TRP A 82 -17.66 -3.08 -6.97
C TRP A 82 -16.96 -2.19 -7.99
N PHE A 83 -16.33 -2.78 -9.00
CA PHE A 83 -15.55 -2.04 -10.00
C PHE A 83 -16.44 -1.11 -10.84
N GLN A 84 -17.62 -1.56 -11.26
CA GLN A 84 -18.59 -0.73 -11.99
C GLN A 84 -19.11 0.42 -11.12
N ARG A 85 -19.43 0.15 -9.86
CA ARG A 85 -19.85 1.19 -8.91
C ARG A 85 -18.72 2.19 -8.63
N LEU A 86 -17.47 1.71 -8.51
CA LEU A 86 -16.28 2.55 -8.37
C LEU A 86 -16.14 3.52 -9.54
N GLU A 87 -16.16 3.03 -10.78
CA GLU A 87 -16.06 3.89 -11.97
C GLU A 87 -17.16 4.97 -11.97
N THR A 88 -18.40 4.55 -11.70
CA THR A 88 -19.56 5.46 -11.64
C THR A 88 -19.37 6.55 -10.58
N GLY A 89 -18.91 6.16 -9.37
CA GLY A 89 -18.64 7.08 -8.28
C GLY A 89 -17.51 8.06 -8.59
N LEU A 90 -16.41 7.57 -9.19
CA LEU A 90 -15.27 8.39 -9.59
C LEU A 90 -15.65 9.44 -10.64
N ARG A 91 -16.51 9.08 -11.61
CA ARG A 91 -17.03 10.03 -12.61
C ARG A 91 -17.90 11.13 -12.00
N ALA A 92 -18.64 10.80 -10.94
CA ALA A 92 -19.54 11.73 -10.25
C ALA A 92 -18.85 12.69 -9.27
N LEU A 93 -17.54 12.51 -9.02
CA LEU A 93 -16.76 13.40 -8.16
C LEU A 93 -16.73 14.84 -8.68
N THR A 94 -16.47 15.79 -7.78
CA THR A 94 -16.15 17.18 -8.16
C THR A 94 -14.88 17.22 -9.00
N GLU A 95 -14.67 18.27 -9.83
CA GLU A 95 -13.46 18.38 -10.67
C GLU A 95 -12.16 18.22 -9.88
N PRO A 96 -11.96 18.90 -8.72
CA PRO A 96 -10.72 18.73 -7.95
C PRO A 96 -10.52 17.30 -7.46
N GLN A 97 -11.57 16.66 -6.92
CA GLN A 97 -11.47 15.28 -6.44
C GLN A 97 -11.23 14.30 -7.60
N ARG A 98 -11.91 14.49 -8.73
CA ARG A 98 -11.78 13.62 -9.91
C ARG A 98 -10.36 13.66 -10.48
N GLN A 99 -9.76 14.84 -10.59
CA GLN A 99 -8.38 15.01 -11.08
C GLN A 99 -7.33 14.34 -10.19
N HIS A 100 -7.62 14.20 -8.89
CA HIS A 100 -6.75 13.55 -7.90
C HIS A 100 -7.20 12.12 -7.56
N SER A 101 -8.07 11.53 -8.38
CA SER A 101 -8.61 10.19 -8.18
C SER A 101 -7.97 9.15 -9.10
N LEU A 102 -8.30 7.89 -8.89
CA LEU A 102 -7.86 6.77 -9.72
C LEU A 102 -8.65 6.63 -11.03
N LEU A 103 -9.48 7.61 -11.42
CA LEU A 103 -10.38 7.49 -12.57
C LEU A 103 -9.60 7.12 -13.85
N GLU A 104 -8.52 7.82 -14.18
CA GLU A 104 -7.75 7.53 -15.39
C GLU A 104 -7.18 6.11 -15.41
N MET A 105 -6.76 5.58 -14.25
CA MET A 105 -6.29 4.20 -14.13
C MET A 105 -7.44 3.19 -14.31
N VAL A 106 -8.62 3.51 -13.78
CA VAL A 106 -9.83 2.70 -13.95
C VAL A 106 -10.26 2.65 -15.42
N LEU A 107 -10.18 3.79 -16.14
CA LEU A 107 -10.54 3.88 -17.56
C LEU A 107 -9.56 3.14 -18.48
N GLN A 108 -8.31 2.98 -18.07
CA GLN A 108 -7.30 2.22 -18.81
C GLN A 108 -7.42 0.71 -18.62
N ARG A 109 -8.14 0.26 -17.59
CA ARG A 109 -8.36 -1.17 -17.35
C ARG A 109 -9.37 -1.72 -18.37
N ASP A 110 -9.10 -2.90 -18.91
CA ASP A 110 -10.03 -3.57 -19.82
C ASP A 110 -11.35 -3.83 -19.10
N SER A 111 -12.44 -3.26 -19.62
CA SER A 111 -13.79 -3.41 -19.07
C SER A 111 -14.32 -4.84 -19.16
N ASN A 112 -13.64 -5.74 -19.88
CA ASN A 112 -13.92 -7.18 -19.86
C ASN A 112 -13.23 -7.93 -18.71
N GLU A 113 -12.29 -7.29 -17.99
CA GLU A 113 -11.50 -7.91 -16.91
C GLU A 113 -12.02 -7.51 -15.51
N LEU A 114 -13.32 -7.75 -15.30
CA LEU A 114 -14.06 -7.45 -14.06
C LEU A 114 -13.83 -8.47 -12.93
N LYS A 115 -12.70 -9.18 -12.95
CA LYS A 115 -12.34 -10.14 -11.89
C LYS A 115 -11.19 -9.60 -11.06
N ALA A 116 -11.18 -9.97 -9.78
CA ALA A 116 -10.02 -9.72 -8.95
C ALA A 116 -8.80 -10.46 -9.55
N PRO A 117 -7.63 -9.82 -9.64
CA PRO A 117 -6.40 -10.50 -10.02
C PRO A 117 -6.01 -11.54 -8.96
N PRO A 118 -5.22 -12.56 -9.32
CA PRO A 118 -4.60 -13.41 -8.31
C PRO A 118 -3.70 -12.57 -7.38
N PRO A 119 -3.48 -12.99 -6.12
CA PRO A 119 -2.56 -12.30 -5.24
C PRO A 119 -1.16 -12.21 -5.88
N PRO A 120 -0.41 -11.11 -5.63
CA PRO A 120 0.92 -10.96 -6.19
C PRO A 120 1.80 -12.13 -5.75
N ARG A 121 2.47 -12.78 -6.71
CA ARG A 121 3.44 -13.86 -6.44
C ARG A 121 4.86 -13.33 -6.32
N GLU A 122 5.01 -12.05 -5.94
CA GLU A 122 6.29 -11.35 -6.08
C GLU A 122 7.40 -12.08 -5.33
N ARG A 123 8.46 -12.44 -6.05
CA ARG A 123 9.74 -12.74 -5.42
C ARG A 123 10.36 -11.39 -5.10
N THR A 124 10.22 -10.96 -3.86
CA THR A 124 10.86 -9.73 -3.39
C THR A 124 12.37 -9.86 -3.63
N PRO A 125 13.02 -8.90 -4.31
CA PRO A 125 14.47 -8.86 -4.40
C PRO A 125 15.07 -8.95 -2.98
N SER A 126 16.20 -9.65 -2.83
CA SER A 126 16.86 -9.73 -1.52
C SER A 126 17.16 -8.31 -1.00
N THR A 127 16.75 -8.07 0.24
CA THR A 127 17.02 -6.84 1.00
C THR A 127 18.07 -7.06 2.08
N ASP A 128 18.77 -8.21 2.09
CA ASP A 128 19.64 -8.64 3.19
C ASP A 128 20.70 -7.60 3.53
N ARG A 129 21.33 -7.00 2.51
CA ARG A 129 22.32 -5.93 2.70
C ARG A 129 21.72 -4.69 3.37
N PHE A 130 20.53 -4.29 2.90
CA PHE A 130 19.86 -3.10 3.41
C PHE A 130 19.39 -3.31 4.85
N ARG A 131 18.75 -4.45 5.13
CA ARG A 131 18.27 -4.80 6.47
C ARG A 131 19.42 -4.88 7.47
N ALA A 132 20.51 -5.56 7.11
CA ALA A 132 21.70 -5.65 7.97
C ALA A 132 22.29 -4.28 8.27
N ALA A 133 22.39 -3.40 7.27
CA ALA A 133 22.90 -2.03 7.45
C ALA A 133 21.99 -1.18 8.34
N VAL A 134 20.67 -1.25 8.15
CA VAL A 134 19.65 -0.59 9.01
C VAL A 134 19.79 -1.05 10.46
N GLN A 135 19.90 -2.36 10.70
CA GLN A 135 20.05 -2.93 12.04
C GLN A 135 21.37 -2.51 12.69
N GLN A 136 22.48 -2.56 11.94
CA GLN A 136 23.80 -2.17 12.42
C GLN A 136 23.87 -0.68 12.78
N ALA A 137 23.23 0.17 11.98
CA ALA A 137 23.18 1.61 12.21
C ALA A 137 22.05 2.03 13.16
N GLN A 138 21.24 1.09 13.65
CA GLN A 138 20.12 1.33 14.58
C GLN A 138 19.13 2.38 14.06
N ILE A 139 18.78 2.28 12.78
CA ILE A 139 17.94 3.26 12.09
C ILE A 139 16.47 3.00 12.39
N GLY A 140 15.73 4.07 12.67
CA GLY A 140 14.30 4.02 12.98
C GLY A 140 13.96 3.46 14.38
N PRO A 141 12.68 3.51 14.77
CA PRO A 141 12.24 3.25 16.15
C PRO A 141 12.39 1.78 16.59
N THR A 142 12.42 0.85 15.63
CA THR A 142 12.53 -0.59 15.87
C THR A 142 13.94 -1.13 15.63
N ASN A 143 14.90 -0.27 15.24
CA ASN A 143 16.23 -0.67 14.77
C ASN A 143 16.18 -1.74 13.67
N ASP A 144 15.14 -1.72 12.84
CA ASP A 144 14.91 -2.64 11.72
C ASP A 144 13.99 -1.94 10.70
N ILE A 145 13.84 -2.54 9.52
CA ILE A 145 12.91 -2.06 8.50
C ILE A 145 11.49 -2.10 9.07
N PRO A 146 10.74 -0.96 9.09
CA PRO A 146 9.43 -0.90 9.71
C PRO A 146 8.36 -1.61 8.87
N HIS A 147 7.31 -2.08 9.53
CA HIS A 147 6.06 -2.44 8.87
C HIS A 147 5.21 -1.19 8.60
N VAL A 148 4.31 -1.28 7.61
CA VAL A 148 3.22 -0.29 7.49
C VAL A 148 2.22 -0.53 8.62
N THR A 149 1.68 0.56 9.18
CA THR A 149 0.78 0.50 10.34
C THR A 149 -0.48 1.32 10.07
N ALA A 150 -1.56 1.05 10.80
CA ALA A 150 -2.81 1.79 10.68
C ALA A 150 -2.64 3.31 10.75
N PRO A 151 -1.85 3.90 11.68
CA PRO A 151 -1.64 5.35 11.71
C PRO A 151 -1.12 5.95 10.40
N ILE A 152 -0.26 5.24 9.66
CA ILE A 152 0.25 5.70 8.36
C ILE A 152 -0.92 5.84 7.38
N ILE A 153 -1.79 4.83 7.29
CA ILE A 153 -2.94 4.85 6.38
C ILE A 153 -3.96 5.94 6.79
N ILE A 154 -4.22 6.11 8.08
CA ILE A 154 -5.14 7.16 8.57
C ILE A 154 -4.58 8.58 8.34
N GLN A 155 -3.25 8.73 8.34
CA GLN A 155 -2.61 10.01 8.02
C GLN A 155 -2.94 10.45 6.58
N TYR A 156 -3.04 9.54 5.61
CA TYR A 156 -3.46 9.89 4.25
C TYR A 156 -4.86 10.52 4.24
N ILE A 157 -5.82 9.94 4.94
CA ILE A 157 -7.19 10.45 4.99
C ILE A 157 -7.22 11.83 5.64
N THR A 158 -6.55 11.97 6.78
CA THR A 158 -6.46 13.24 7.52
C THR A 158 -5.83 14.34 6.64
N ASN A 159 -4.76 14.02 5.91
CA ASN A 159 -4.09 14.96 5.02
C ASN A 159 -4.97 15.35 3.82
N LEU A 160 -5.67 14.38 3.21
CA LEU A 160 -6.58 14.64 2.10
C LEU A 160 -7.76 15.55 2.52
N GLN A 161 -8.30 15.37 3.73
CA GLN A 161 -9.31 16.27 4.30
C GLN A 161 -8.76 17.69 4.50
N GLN A 162 -7.54 17.82 5.05
CA GLN A 162 -6.89 19.13 5.22
C GLN A 162 -6.63 19.84 3.89
N LEU A 163 -6.38 19.09 2.81
CA LEU A 163 -6.20 19.60 1.45
C LEU A 163 -7.54 19.87 0.73
N GLY A 164 -8.69 19.55 1.34
CA GLY A 164 -10.01 19.70 0.71
C GLY A 164 -10.25 18.72 -0.45
N LEU A 165 -9.56 17.57 -0.43
CA LEU A 165 -9.67 16.51 -1.44
C LEU A 165 -10.57 15.33 -0.99
N LEU A 166 -11.14 15.39 0.22
CA LEU A 166 -12.13 14.45 0.76
C LEU A 166 -13.30 15.19 1.39
#